data_AF-A0A7Y2CB21-F1
#
_entry.id   AF-A0A7Y2CB21-F1
#
_cell.length_a   1.000
_cell.length_b   1.000
_cell.length_c   1.000
_cell.angle_alpha   90.00
_cell.angle_beta   90.00
_cell.angle_gamma   90.00
#
_symmetry.space_group_name_H-M   'P 1'
#
loop_
_entity.id
_entity.type
_entity.pdbx_description
1 polymer ?
#
loop_
_entity_poly.entity_id
_entity_poly.type
_entity_poly.pdbx_seq_one_letter_code
_entity_poly.pdbx_strand_id
1 'polypeptide(L)' 'LYAVRYSTEGNSRSLFHSASRDATMEIAPDAGRFSRGARAIVSEPLDNLEADWVAVPEASFVTITSGKISCEPFAPIAP' A
#
# COMPACT_ATOMS: atom_id res chain seq x y z
N LEU A 1 7.59 -4.82 5.19
CA LEU A 1 6.20 -5.21 4.86
C LEU A 1 6.16 -5.60 3.40
N TYR A 2 5.46 -6.68 3.06
CA TYR A 2 5.26 -7.12 1.68
C TYR A 2 3.77 -7.20 1.38
N ALA A 3 3.38 -6.86 0.16
CA ALA A 3 2.01 -7.02 -0.33
C ALA A 3 2.00 -7.42 -1.81
N VAL A 4 0.94 -8.09 -2.24
CA VAL A 4 0.71 -8.43 -3.65
C VAL A 4 -0.69 -7.96 -4.01
N ARG A 5 -0.84 -7.24 -5.13
CA ARG A 5 -2.13 -6.98 -5.77
C ARG A 5 -2.22 -7.83 -7.02
N TYR A 6 -2.98 -8.93 -6.97
CA TYR A 6 -3.10 -9.86 -8.08
C TYR A 6 -4.44 -10.62 -8.08
N SER A 7 -4.91 -10.93 -9.27
CA SER A 7 -6.02 -11.83 -9.59
C SER A 7 -5.70 -12.55 -10.90
N THR A 8 -6.06 -13.82 -11.02
CA THR A 8 -5.92 -14.58 -12.28
C THR A 8 -6.80 -14.03 -13.40
N GLU A 9 -7.88 -13.33 -13.07
CA GLU A 9 -8.85 -12.81 -14.04
C GLU A 9 -8.53 -11.38 -14.51
N GLY A 10 -7.48 -10.74 -13.97
CA GLY A 10 -7.16 -9.34 -14.30
C GLY A 10 -8.21 -8.33 -13.80
N ASN A 11 -8.96 -8.70 -12.77
CA ASN A 11 -9.91 -7.82 -12.08
C ASN A 11 -9.62 -7.83 -10.57
N SER A 12 -8.40 -7.41 -10.22
CA SER A 12 -7.93 -7.40 -8.84
C SER A 12 -8.61 -6.29 -8.05
N ARG A 13 -9.08 -6.62 -6.84
CA ARG A 13 -9.48 -5.62 -5.84
C ARG A 13 -8.40 -4.54 -5.70
N SER A 14 -8.83 -3.32 -5.44
CA SER A 14 -7.93 -2.19 -5.25
C SER A 14 -7.06 -2.39 -4.01
N LEU A 15 -5.89 -1.77 -4.05
CA LEU A 15 -4.97 -1.74 -2.94
C LEU A 15 -4.27 -0.39 -2.95
N PHE A 16 -4.15 0.22 -1.78
CA PHE A 16 -3.52 1.52 -1.59
C PHE A 16 -2.51 1.43 -0.46
N HIS A 17 -1.50 2.29 -0.53
CA HIS A 17 -0.61 2.53 0.60
C HIS A 17 -0.62 4.01 0.97
N SER A 18 -0.38 4.33 2.24
CA SER A 18 -0.24 5.72 2.64
C SER A 18 1.00 6.36 2.02
N ALA A 19 0.96 7.65 1.68
CA ALA A 19 2.11 8.39 1.16
C ALA A 19 3.21 8.54 2.23
N SER A 20 2.79 8.73 3.48
CA SER A 20 3.65 8.86 4.66
C SER A 20 3.03 8.19 5.88
N ARG A 21 3.77 8.13 7.00
CA ARG A 21 3.17 7.79 8.30
C ARG A 21 2.19 8.87 8.75
N ASP A 22 2.48 10.14 8.44
CA ASP A 22 1.72 11.28 8.93
C ASP A 22 0.31 11.31 8.30
N ALA A 23 0.20 10.93 7.03
CA ALA A 23 -1.08 10.62 6.36
C ALA A 23 -1.94 9.62 7.17
N THR A 24 -1.32 8.59 7.75
CA THR A 24 -2.04 7.61 8.59
C THR A 24 -2.46 8.19 9.94
N MET A 25 -1.74 9.20 10.46
CA MET A 25 -2.05 9.80 11.76
C MET A 25 -3.30 10.67 11.73
N GLU A 26 -3.69 11.19 10.56
CA GLU A 26 -4.91 12.01 10.44
C GLU A 26 -6.17 11.22 10.78
N ILE A 27 -6.20 9.94 10.42
CA ILE A 27 -7.31 9.01 10.66
C ILE A 27 -7.10 8.10 11.88
N ALA A 28 -5.83 7.81 12.21
CA ALA A 28 -5.46 6.92 13.30
C ALA A 28 -4.28 7.56 14.07
N PRO A 29 -4.54 8.52 14.98
CA PRO A 29 -3.50 9.27 15.68
C PRO A 29 -2.47 8.39 16.40
N ASP A 30 -2.90 7.22 16.90
CA ASP A 30 -2.05 6.22 17.53
C ASP A 30 -0.92 5.69 16.62
N ALA A 31 -1.04 5.88 15.30
CA ALA A 31 0.02 5.57 14.35
C ALA A 31 1.32 6.37 14.60
N GLY A 32 1.25 7.46 15.36
CA GLY A 32 2.42 8.23 15.81
C GLY A 32 3.44 7.43 16.61
N ARG A 33 3.03 6.29 17.21
CA ARG A 33 3.93 5.36 17.91
C ARG A 33 4.90 4.62 16.97
N PHE A 34 4.60 4.59 15.67
CA PHE A 34 5.42 3.91 14.68
C PHE A 34 6.52 4.84 14.13
N SER A 35 7.59 4.22 13.62
CA SER A 35 8.67 4.95 12.97
C SER A 35 8.17 5.80 11.79
N ARG A 36 8.85 6.90 11.46
CA ARG A 36 8.51 7.75 10.30
C ARG A 36 8.47 6.98 8.96
N GLY A 37 9.19 5.87 8.87
CA GLY A 37 9.20 4.99 7.70
C GLY A 37 8.05 3.99 7.64
N ALA A 38 7.14 3.98 8.62
CA ALA A 38 5.96 3.13 8.60
C ALA A 38 4.99 3.56 7.50
N ARG A 39 4.19 2.59 7.03
CA ARG A 39 3.18 2.75 5.98
C ARG A 39 1.95 1.91 6.31
N ALA A 40 0.78 2.44 6.01
CA ALA A 40 -0.47 1.68 6.02
C ALA A 40 -0.73 1.05 4.65
N ILE A 41 -1.39 -0.12 4.62
CA ILE A 41 -1.87 -0.79 3.42
C ILE A 41 -3.36 -1.09 3.61
N VAL A 42 -4.19 -0.68 2.65
CA VAL A 42 -5.66 -0.74 2.74
C VAL A 42 -6.28 -1.08 1.39
N SER A 43 -7.49 -1.63 1.37
CA SER A 43 -8.23 -1.89 0.12
C SER A 43 -8.83 -0.63 -0.50
N GLU A 44 -9.19 0.34 0.34
CA GLU A 44 -9.83 1.61 -0.04
C GLU A 44 -9.24 2.73 0.83
N PRO A 45 -9.05 3.96 0.30
CA PRO A 45 -8.60 5.11 1.08
C PRO A 45 -9.49 5.34 2.30
N LEU A 46 -8.89 5.66 3.43
CA LEU A 46 -9.60 5.76 4.72
C LEU A 46 -10.08 7.19 5.05
N ASP A 47 -9.86 8.15 4.13
CA ASP A 47 -10.28 9.55 4.21
C ASP A 47 -10.58 10.09 2.80
N ASN A 48 -10.97 11.37 2.72
CA ASN A 48 -11.21 12.06 1.45
C ASN A 48 -9.94 12.73 0.88
N LEU A 49 -8.75 12.45 1.44
CA LEU A 49 -7.49 13.04 1.01
C LEU A 49 -6.79 12.08 0.06
N GLU A 50 -7.20 12.09 -1.20
CA GLU A 50 -6.61 11.25 -2.25
C GLU A 50 -5.08 11.43 -2.39
N ALA A 51 -4.56 12.61 -2.03
CA ALA A 51 -3.13 12.90 -2.05
C ALA A 51 -2.33 12.05 -1.04
N ASP A 52 -2.98 11.54 -0.01
CA ASP A 52 -2.36 10.77 1.07
C ASP A 52 -2.38 9.26 0.83
N TRP A 53 -3.06 8.81 -0.22
CA TRP A 53 -3.22 7.41 -0.58
C TRP A 53 -2.75 7.14 -2.02
N VAL A 54 -1.71 6.33 -2.15
CA VAL A 54 -1.14 5.96 -3.45
C VAL A 54 -1.69 4.60 -3.86
N ALA A 55 -2.32 4.55 -5.04
CA ALA A 55 -2.82 3.32 -5.61
C ALA A 55 -1.65 2.38 -6.00
N VAL A 56 -1.75 1.12 -5.58
CA VAL A 56 -0.84 0.06 -6.01
C VAL A 56 -1.30 -0.42 -7.39
N PRO A 57 -0.41 -0.45 -8.41
CA PRO A 57 -0.78 -0.98 -9.72
C PRO A 57 -1.25 -2.43 -9.65
N GLU A 58 -2.13 -2.83 -10.57
CA GLU A 58 -2.52 -4.24 -10.68
C GLU A 58 -1.33 -5.12 -11.05
N ALA A 59 -1.39 -6.40 -10.68
CA ALA A 59 -0.35 -7.39 -10.94
C ALA A 59 1.03 -6.90 -10.46
N SER A 60 1.10 -6.44 -9.21
CA SER A 60 2.32 -5.86 -8.63
C SER A 60 2.65 -6.45 -7.27
N PHE A 61 3.96 -6.62 -7.03
CA PHE A 61 4.55 -6.92 -5.75
C PHE A 61 5.09 -5.64 -5.12
N VAL A 62 4.67 -5.38 -3.88
CA VAL A 62 5.06 -4.19 -3.14
C VAL A 62 6.03 -4.58 -2.02
N THR A 63 7.18 -3.93 -2.00
CA THR A 63 8.14 -4.02 -0.90
C THR A 63 8.22 -2.69 -0.17
N ILE A 64 7.99 -2.71 1.14
CA ILE A 64 8.17 -1.54 2.01
C ILE A 64 9.25 -1.83 3.04
N THR A 65 10.33 -1.05 2.96
CA THR A 65 11.48 -1.16 3.86
C THR A 65 12.06 0.21 4.17
N SER A 66 12.28 0.50 5.46
CA SER A 66 12.84 1.78 5.93
C SER A 66 12.23 3.03 5.28
N GLY A 67 10.90 3.05 5.10
CA GLY A 67 10.17 4.18 4.48
C GLY A 67 10.25 4.24 2.95
N LYS A 68 11.01 3.37 2.30
CA LYS A 68 11.04 3.21 0.84
C LYS A 68 9.98 2.22 0.41
N ILE A 69 9.37 2.50 -0.73
CA ILE A 69 8.36 1.66 -1.37
C ILE A 69 8.86 1.33 -2.77
N SER A 70 8.88 0.05 -3.11
CA SER A 70 9.08 -0.42 -4.49
C SER A 70 7.85 -1.19 -4.92
N CYS A 71 7.39 -0.93 -6.14
CA CYS A 71 6.32 -1.66 -6.79
C CYS A 71 6.88 -2.24 -8.09
N GLU A 72 6.88 -3.56 -8.19
CA GLU A 72 7.41 -4.28 -9.35
C GLU A 72 6.32 -5.18 -9.95
N PRO A 73 6.29 -5.38 -11.28
CA PRO A 73 5.36 -6.31 -11.89
C PRO A 73 5.45 -7.71 -11.27
N PHE A 74 4.31 -8.34 -11.06
CA PHE A 74 4.17 -9.67 -10.48
C PHE A 74 3.29 -10.56 -11.35
N ALA A 75 3.82 -11.73 -11.68
CA ALA A 75 3.06 -12.81 -12.32
C ALA A 75 3.44 -14.14 -11.63
N PRO A 76 2.46 -14.98 -11.24
CA PRO A 76 2.75 -16.29 -10.68
C PRO A 76 3.38 -17.21 -11.74
N ILE A 77 4.28 -18.08 -11.29
CA ILE A 77 4.84 -19.15 -12.13
C ILE A 77 3.85 -20.33 -12.08
N ALA A 78 3.40 -20.80 -13.24
CA ALA A 78 2.58 -22.00 -13.31
C ALA A 78 3.34 -23.21 -12.72
N PRO A 79 2.67 -24.07 -11.95
CA PRO A 79 3.30 -25.23 -11.31
C PRO A 79 3.88 -26.22 -12.32
#